data_AF-F7NKY5-F1
#
_entry.id   AF-F7NKY5-F1
#
_cell.length_a   1.000
_cell.length_b   1.000
_cell.length_c   1.000
_cell.angle_alpha   90.00
_cell.angle_beta   90.00
_cell.angle_gamma   90.00
#
_symmetry.space_group_name_H-M   'P 1'
#
loop_
_entity.id
_entity.type
_entity.pdbx_description
1 polymer ?
#
loop_
_entity_poly.entity_id
_entity_poly.type
_entity_poly.pdbx_seq_one_letter_code
_entity_poly.pdbx_strand_id
1 'polypeptide(L)'
;MKKAQGVLASLVPVTCVTGGEIFCFSGKNPLEDKQHGCRILIYEDLAIAMDVFFAFYKGGTAVRKGPVIYALSDSIGETAELVARATASQFESGEIDIVRVPYISSIEQIENIFQAAAGQPALICHTIVSPDLRVALENLADKMSITTVDIMGPMIDSVQTVTGFIPKLKPGLIHQLDQEYFKRVEAIEFAVKYDDGKNPNGLLKADIVLIGVSRTSKTPLSMYLAHKRFKAANVPLVPEICPPPELFEMPSDRIVGLVLNPLKLNEIRAERLRIMGLAPGASYAAVDRIIEELSYARSVMNKIGCPIIDVSNKAIEETANSIIEIIRSKR
;
A
#
# COMPACT_ATOMS: atom_id res chain seq x y z
N MET A 1 -0.20 -48.46 -33.11
CA MET A 1 0.84 -47.41 -33.07
C MET A 1 0.18 -46.15 -32.52
N LYS A 2 0.19 -45.91 -31.20
CA LYS A 2 1.24 -45.32 -30.34
C LYS A 2 1.37 -43.79 -30.46
N LYS A 3 1.24 -43.13 -29.29
CA LYS A 3 1.49 -41.71 -28.90
C LYS A 3 0.34 -40.74 -29.25
N ALA A 4 -0.33 -40.03 -28.35
CA ALA A 4 0.02 -39.60 -27.00
C ALA A 4 -1.22 -39.55 -26.07
N GLN A 5 -1.21 -40.39 -25.03
CA GLN A 5 -1.82 -40.07 -23.74
C GLN A 5 -0.85 -39.15 -22.99
N GLY A 6 -1.36 -38.10 -22.37
CA GLY A 6 -0.58 -37.32 -21.40
C GLY A 6 -1.12 -35.91 -21.20
N VAL A 7 -1.57 -35.65 -19.96
CA VAL A 7 -1.82 -34.32 -19.38
C VAL A 7 -3.19 -33.69 -19.65
N LEU A 8 -4.24 -34.34 -19.15
CA LEU A 8 -5.54 -33.73 -18.90
C LEU A 8 -6.11 -34.33 -17.59
N ALA A 9 -5.52 -33.94 -16.46
CA ALA A 9 -6.10 -34.08 -15.11
C ALA A 9 -5.12 -33.53 -14.06
N SER A 10 -5.51 -32.46 -13.36
CA SER A 10 -4.97 -31.90 -12.09
C SER A 10 -4.62 -30.40 -12.12
N LEU A 11 -5.57 -29.56 -12.55
CA LEU A 11 -5.62 -28.15 -12.15
C LEU A 11 -6.74 -28.02 -11.10
N VAL A 12 -6.36 -28.01 -9.81
CA VAL A 12 -7.25 -27.55 -8.74
C VAL A 12 -7.23 -26.01 -8.78
N PRO A 13 -8.38 -25.32 -8.91
CA PRO A 13 -8.43 -23.86 -8.85
C PRO A 13 -8.26 -23.42 -7.39
N VAL A 14 -7.33 -22.50 -7.13
CA VAL A 14 -7.24 -21.82 -5.83
C VAL A 14 -8.13 -20.58 -5.91
N THR A 15 -9.34 -20.67 -5.35
CA THR A 15 -10.23 -19.52 -5.15
C THR A 15 -9.83 -18.79 -3.88
N CYS A 16 -9.21 -17.61 -4.01
CA CYS A 16 -9.11 -16.66 -2.91
C CYS A 16 -10.32 -15.72 -2.96
N VAL A 17 -11.22 -15.82 -1.98
CA VAL A 17 -12.38 -14.93 -1.86
C VAL A 17 -12.04 -13.88 -0.79
N THR A 18 -11.69 -12.68 -1.24
CA THR A 18 -11.87 -11.48 -0.43
C THR A 18 -12.77 -10.53 -1.24
N GLY A 19 -13.93 -10.16 -0.68
CA GLY A 19 -14.76 -9.08 -1.23
C GLY A 19 -15.45 -9.29 -2.58
N GLY A 20 -15.59 -10.51 -3.09
CA GLY A 20 -16.47 -10.80 -4.25
C GLY A 20 -15.86 -10.68 -5.64
N GLU A 21 -14.53 -10.63 -5.79
CA GLU A 21 -13.84 -10.71 -7.09
C GLU A 21 -13.13 -12.06 -7.28
N ILE A 22 -13.17 -12.62 -8.49
CA ILE A 22 -12.52 -13.90 -8.88
C ILE A 22 -11.19 -13.58 -9.54
N PHE A 23 -10.08 -14.09 -9.00
CA PHE A 23 -8.75 -13.97 -9.60
C PHE A 23 -8.29 -15.32 -10.16
N CYS A 24 -7.93 -15.36 -11.45
CA CYS A 24 -7.34 -16.53 -12.10
C CYS A 24 -5.85 -16.29 -12.36
N PHE A 25 -5.00 -17.22 -11.93
CA PHE A 25 -3.56 -17.18 -12.21
C PHE A 25 -3.23 -18.16 -13.34
N SER A 26 -2.90 -17.62 -14.52
CA SER A 26 -2.33 -18.38 -15.64
C SER A 26 -0.82 -18.17 -15.65
N GLY A 27 -0.03 -19.23 -15.47
CA GLY A 27 1.44 -19.19 -15.47
C GLY A 27 2.06 -18.98 -16.87
N LYS A 28 1.46 -18.16 -17.74
CA LYS A 28 1.97 -17.85 -19.09
C LYS A 28 2.08 -16.34 -19.33
N ASN A 29 2.95 -15.99 -20.28
CA ASN A 29 3.34 -14.64 -20.70
C ASN A 29 2.16 -13.64 -20.73
N PRO A 30 2.33 -12.41 -20.19
CA PRO A 30 1.24 -11.44 -19.95
C PRO A 30 0.64 -10.78 -21.21
N LEU A 31 0.90 -11.31 -22.42
CA LEU A 31 0.40 -10.76 -23.68
C LEU A 31 -0.75 -11.57 -24.30
N GLU A 32 -1.08 -12.78 -23.80
CA GLU A 32 -2.16 -13.60 -24.37
C GLU A 32 -3.50 -13.54 -23.61
N ASP A 33 -3.57 -12.93 -22.42
CA ASP A 33 -4.75 -13.04 -21.54
C ASP A 33 -5.71 -11.84 -21.58
N LYS A 34 -6.01 -11.34 -22.78
CA LYS A 34 -6.94 -10.20 -22.98
C LYS A 34 -8.42 -10.58 -23.18
N GLN A 35 -8.80 -11.86 -23.03
CA GLN A 35 -10.19 -12.28 -23.30
C GLN A 35 -11.09 -12.48 -22.07
N HIS A 36 -10.61 -12.37 -20.83
CA HIS A 36 -11.44 -12.71 -19.64
C HIS A 36 -11.37 -11.69 -18.49
N GLY A 37 -11.34 -10.38 -18.78
CA GLY A 37 -11.72 -9.35 -17.79
C GLY A 37 -10.90 -9.29 -16.49
N CYS A 38 -9.69 -9.85 -16.44
CA CYS A 38 -8.87 -9.91 -15.23
C CYS A 38 -7.91 -8.71 -15.13
N ARG A 39 -7.86 -8.03 -13.97
CA ARG A 39 -6.92 -6.94 -13.69
C ARG A 39 -5.53 -7.50 -13.39
N ILE A 40 -4.51 -7.00 -14.08
CA ILE A 40 -3.09 -7.28 -13.83
C ILE A 40 -2.61 -6.35 -12.72
N LEU A 41 -2.13 -6.92 -11.60
CA LEU A 41 -1.44 -6.15 -10.56
C LEU A 41 0.02 -5.95 -10.98
N ILE A 42 0.50 -4.71 -10.82
CA ILE A 42 1.87 -4.30 -11.15
C ILE A 42 2.79 -4.76 -10.01
N TYR A 43 3.82 -5.49 -10.40
CA TYR A 43 4.83 -6.16 -9.58
C TYR A 43 5.70 -5.15 -8.81
N GLU A 44 5.78 -5.31 -7.48
CA GLU A 44 7.04 -5.20 -6.73
C GLU A 44 6.96 -5.85 -5.33
N ASP A 45 5.77 -5.96 -4.72
CA ASP A 45 5.59 -6.65 -3.42
C ASP A 45 5.08 -8.11 -3.51
N LEU A 46 4.74 -8.59 -4.72
CA LEU A 46 4.09 -9.90 -4.90
C LEU A 46 5.06 -11.08 -4.91
N ALA A 47 6.35 -10.89 -5.17
CA ALA A 47 7.30 -12.00 -5.26
C ALA A 47 7.49 -12.70 -3.91
N ILE A 48 7.54 -11.93 -2.82
CA ILE A 48 7.69 -12.46 -1.46
C ILE A 48 6.39 -13.13 -1.01
N ALA A 49 5.24 -12.51 -1.31
CA ALA A 49 3.93 -13.10 -1.01
C ALA A 49 3.68 -14.39 -1.82
N MET A 50 4.08 -14.43 -3.09
CA MET A 50 3.95 -15.62 -3.94
C MET A 50 4.90 -16.74 -3.52
N ASP A 51 6.10 -16.46 -3.03
CA ASP A 51 7.05 -17.49 -2.58
C ASP A 51 6.60 -18.11 -1.26
N VAL A 52 6.09 -17.30 -0.32
CA VAL A 52 5.42 -17.82 0.88
C VAL A 52 4.17 -18.60 0.46
N PHE A 53 3.34 -18.06 -0.43
CA PHE A 53 2.14 -18.75 -0.92
C PHE A 53 2.44 -20.07 -1.66
N PHE A 54 3.53 -20.14 -2.43
CA PHE A 54 3.97 -21.37 -3.11
C PHE A 54 4.50 -22.41 -2.12
N ALA A 55 5.28 -22.00 -1.12
CA ALA A 55 5.72 -22.89 -0.04
C ALA A 55 4.52 -23.45 0.76
N PHE A 56 3.45 -22.66 0.92
CA PHE A 56 2.26 -23.05 1.68
C PHE A 56 1.25 -23.91 0.90
N TYR A 57 1.13 -23.81 -0.43
CA TYR A 57 -0.02 -24.41 -1.16
C TYR A 57 0.31 -25.48 -2.22
N LYS A 58 1.57 -25.66 -2.60
CA LYS A 58 1.99 -26.83 -3.39
C LYS A 58 3.35 -27.26 -2.88
N GLY A 59 3.49 -28.53 -2.49
CA GLY A 59 4.75 -29.15 -2.07
C GLY A 59 5.83 -29.19 -3.16
N GLY A 60 6.23 -28.02 -3.66
CA GLY A 60 7.34 -27.77 -4.55
C GLY A 60 8.33 -26.89 -3.81
N THR A 61 9.38 -27.51 -3.30
CA THR A 61 10.50 -26.84 -2.66
C THR A 61 11.31 -26.06 -3.70
N ALA A 62 11.02 -24.78 -3.88
CA ALA A 62 12.00 -23.86 -4.46
C ALA A 62 13.09 -23.64 -3.41
N VAL A 63 14.07 -24.55 -3.39
CA VAL A 63 15.24 -24.45 -2.50
C VAL A 63 16.01 -23.17 -2.87
N ARG A 64 15.89 -22.12 -2.05
CA ARG A 64 16.74 -20.94 -2.19
C ARG A 64 18.15 -21.34 -1.75
N LYS A 65 19.16 -20.97 -2.55
CA LYS A 65 20.54 -21.47 -2.41
C LYS A 65 21.39 -20.75 -1.34
N GLY A 66 20.79 -19.90 -0.50
CA GLY A 66 21.49 -19.07 0.50
C GLY A 66 20.83 -19.12 1.88
N PRO A 67 21.52 -18.66 2.93
CA PRO A 67 20.98 -18.59 4.28
C PRO A 67 19.78 -17.63 4.37
N VAL A 68 18.76 -18.03 5.11
CA VAL A 68 17.52 -17.24 5.26
C VAL A 68 17.24 -16.95 6.73
N ILE A 69 16.91 -15.70 7.04
CA ILE A 69 16.36 -15.29 8.32
C ILE A 69 14.84 -15.11 8.18
N TYR A 70 14.07 -15.96 8.85
CA TYR A 70 12.64 -15.76 9.01
C TYR A 70 12.39 -14.85 10.22
N ALA A 71 11.76 -13.70 10.00
CA ALA A 71 11.45 -12.70 11.03
C ALA A 71 9.95 -12.77 11.39
N LEU A 72 9.64 -13.43 12.49
CA LEU A 72 8.29 -13.78 12.92
C LEU A 72 7.72 -12.74 13.92
N SER A 73 6.43 -12.48 13.82
CA SER A 73 5.74 -11.61 14.77
C SER A 73 4.26 -12.00 14.89
N ASP A 74 3.73 -11.93 16.10
CA ASP A 74 2.29 -11.96 16.37
C ASP A 74 1.61 -10.58 16.13
N SER A 75 2.36 -9.63 15.56
CA SER A 75 1.92 -8.32 15.08
C SER A 75 2.50 -8.04 13.68
N ILE A 76 2.81 -6.77 13.34
CA ILE A 76 3.27 -6.36 12.01
C ILE A 76 4.68 -6.86 11.67
N GLY A 77 5.52 -7.12 12.68
CA GLY A 77 6.86 -7.69 12.49
C GLY A 77 7.96 -6.75 12.00
N GLU A 78 7.72 -5.43 11.97
CA GLU A 78 8.75 -4.44 11.60
C GLU A 78 9.97 -4.51 12.54
N THR A 79 9.76 -4.68 13.84
CA THR A 79 10.87 -4.79 14.81
C THR A 79 11.73 -6.03 14.54
N ALA A 80 11.11 -7.18 14.29
CA ALA A 80 11.83 -8.42 13.99
C ALA A 80 12.64 -8.27 12.69
N GLU A 81 12.01 -7.69 11.66
CA GLU A 81 12.67 -7.43 10.37
C GLU A 81 13.84 -6.45 10.52
N LEU A 82 13.67 -5.36 11.28
CA LEU A 82 14.71 -4.36 11.48
C LEU A 82 15.93 -4.95 12.19
N VAL A 83 15.71 -5.75 13.24
CA VAL A 83 16.79 -6.46 13.94
C VAL A 83 17.46 -7.48 13.04
N ALA A 84 16.71 -8.23 12.24
CA ALA A 84 17.25 -9.16 11.26
C ALA A 84 18.13 -8.45 10.21
N ARG A 85 17.66 -7.31 9.66
CA ARG A 85 18.41 -6.50 8.69
C ARG A 85 19.67 -5.91 9.31
N ALA A 86 19.57 -5.36 10.52
CA ALA A 86 20.73 -4.85 11.25
C ALA A 86 21.75 -5.96 11.50
N THR A 87 21.29 -7.16 11.90
CA THR A 87 22.16 -8.32 12.12
C THR A 87 22.83 -8.77 10.83
N ALA A 88 22.06 -8.95 9.74
CA ALA A 88 22.60 -9.35 8.44
C ALA A 88 23.65 -8.36 7.91
N SER A 89 23.48 -7.05 8.16
CA SER A 89 24.44 -6.02 7.75
C SER A 89 25.81 -6.12 8.44
N GLN A 90 25.92 -6.87 9.55
CA GLN A 90 27.18 -7.12 10.24
C GLN A 90 28.01 -8.25 9.60
N PHE A 91 27.47 -8.94 8.60
CA PHE A 91 28.15 -10.00 7.88
C PHE A 91 28.56 -9.52 6.48
N GLU A 92 29.75 -9.92 6.03
CA GLU A 92 30.35 -9.48 4.76
C GLU A 92 29.66 -10.06 3.50
N SER A 93 28.62 -10.88 3.65
CA SER A 93 27.86 -11.48 2.54
C SER A 93 26.50 -10.82 2.34
N GLY A 94 26.30 -10.19 1.17
CA GLY A 94 24.99 -9.71 0.69
C GLY A 94 24.02 -10.82 0.29
N GLU A 95 24.13 -12.01 0.89
CA GLU A 95 23.42 -13.24 0.49
C GLU A 95 22.50 -13.79 1.59
N ILE A 96 22.30 -13.05 2.70
CA ILE A 96 21.32 -13.44 3.72
C ILE A 96 19.96 -12.86 3.35
N ASP A 97 19.06 -13.74 2.91
CA ASP A 97 17.67 -13.37 2.64
C ASP A 97 16.90 -13.16 3.95
N ILE A 98 16.00 -12.18 3.97
CA ILE A 98 15.14 -11.91 5.12
C ILE A 98 13.68 -12.04 4.68
N VAL A 99 12.95 -12.93 5.34
CA VAL A 99 11.53 -13.18 5.11
C VAL A 99 10.74 -12.75 6.33
N ARG A 100 10.01 -11.63 6.22
CA ARG A 100 9.11 -11.18 7.27
C ARG A 100 7.81 -11.98 7.25
N VAL A 101 7.42 -12.52 8.40
CA VAL A 101 6.17 -13.25 8.60
C VAL A 101 5.34 -12.59 9.69
N PRO A 102 4.40 -11.69 9.33
CA PRO A 102 3.57 -10.97 10.27
C PRO A 102 2.32 -11.77 10.68
N TYR A 103 1.64 -11.30 11.73
CA TYR A 103 0.32 -11.77 12.19
C TYR A 103 0.25 -13.27 12.53
N ILE A 104 1.30 -13.80 13.15
CA ILE A 104 1.28 -15.17 13.66
C ILE A 104 0.32 -15.26 14.85
N SER A 105 -0.70 -16.07 14.67
CA SER A 105 -1.83 -16.21 15.60
C SER A 105 -2.15 -17.66 15.93
N SER A 106 -1.52 -18.64 15.27
CA SER A 106 -1.73 -20.05 15.54
C SER A 106 -0.42 -20.86 15.53
N ILE A 107 -0.45 -21.98 16.25
CA ILE A 107 0.64 -22.96 16.27
C ILE A 107 0.87 -23.56 14.87
N GLU A 108 -0.21 -23.80 14.12
CA GLU A 108 -0.16 -24.33 12.75
C GLU A 108 0.66 -23.42 11.82
N GLN A 109 0.54 -22.10 11.94
CA GLN A 109 1.36 -21.16 11.18
C GLN A 109 2.85 -21.32 11.51
N ILE A 110 3.18 -21.49 12.80
CA ILE A 110 4.56 -21.72 13.25
C ILE A 110 5.07 -23.04 12.66
N GLU A 111 4.31 -24.13 12.77
CA GLU A 111 4.68 -25.43 12.20
C GLU A 111 5.01 -25.34 10.71
N ASN A 112 4.17 -24.68 9.92
CA ASN A 112 4.40 -24.50 8.48
C ASN A 112 5.70 -23.74 8.18
N ILE A 113 6.02 -22.70 8.98
CA ILE A 113 7.27 -21.95 8.82
C ILE A 113 8.48 -22.82 9.16
N PHE A 114 8.39 -23.63 10.21
CA PHE A 114 9.45 -24.58 10.57
C PHE A 114 9.67 -25.64 9.47
N GLN A 115 8.60 -26.13 8.84
CA GLN A 115 8.71 -27.04 7.69
C GLN A 115 9.40 -26.36 6.49
N ALA A 116 9.06 -25.10 6.19
CA ALA A 116 9.72 -24.34 5.14
C ALA A 116 11.20 -24.07 5.46
N ALA A 117 11.54 -23.83 6.74
CA ALA A 117 12.89 -23.57 7.20
C ALA A 117 13.78 -24.84 7.20
N ALA A 118 13.22 -26.03 7.45
CA ALA A 118 13.97 -27.28 7.58
C ALA A 118 14.75 -27.71 6.31
N GLY A 119 14.36 -27.21 5.14
CA GLY A 119 14.95 -27.59 3.85
C GLY A 119 16.20 -26.78 3.45
N GLN A 120 16.62 -25.80 4.25
CA GLN A 120 17.69 -24.86 3.88
C GLN A 120 18.41 -24.30 5.12
N PRO A 121 19.57 -23.65 4.97
CA PRO A 121 20.21 -22.96 6.08
C PRO A 121 19.30 -21.82 6.56
N ALA A 122 18.67 -21.99 7.71
CA ALA A 122 17.65 -21.08 8.20
C ALA A 122 17.86 -20.71 9.67
N LEU A 123 17.59 -19.45 9.98
CA LEU A 123 17.45 -18.93 11.33
C LEU A 123 16.06 -18.31 11.47
N ILE A 124 15.42 -18.52 12.61
CA ILE A 124 14.12 -17.92 12.93
C ILE A 124 14.36 -16.90 14.04
N CYS A 125 14.13 -15.61 13.79
CA CYS A 125 14.08 -14.60 14.84
C CYS A 125 12.63 -14.17 15.05
N HIS A 126 12.24 -13.87 16.29
CA HIS A 126 10.85 -13.52 16.56
C HIS A 126 10.67 -12.43 17.62
N THR A 127 9.51 -11.78 17.52
CA THR A 127 8.99 -10.80 18.49
C THR A 127 7.65 -11.25 19.10
N ILE A 128 7.35 -12.55 19.01
CA ILE A 128 6.14 -13.14 19.58
C ILE A 128 6.15 -12.94 21.10
N VAL A 129 5.08 -12.33 21.63
CA VAL A 129 4.88 -12.08 23.06
C VAL A 129 3.84 -13.02 23.67
N SER A 130 2.98 -13.64 22.85
CA SER A 130 2.02 -14.64 23.30
C SER A 130 2.73 -15.86 23.93
N PRO A 131 2.44 -16.21 25.20
CA PRO A 131 3.11 -17.33 25.88
C PRO A 131 2.94 -18.66 25.16
N ASP A 132 1.71 -18.99 24.72
CA ASP A 132 1.41 -20.27 24.09
C ASP A 132 2.18 -20.45 22.77
N LEU A 133 2.30 -19.37 22.00
CA LEU A 133 3.04 -19.36 20.74
C LEU A 133 4.55 -19.42 20.95
N ARG A 134 5.09 -18.76 21.99
CA ARG A 134 6.52 -18.87 22.35
C ARG A 134 6.89 -20.29 22.73
N VAL A 135 6.10 -20.92 23.59
CA VAL A 135 6.32 -22.32 24.00
C VAL A 135 6.24 -23.26 22.80
N ALA A 136 5.28 -23.07 21.90
CA ALA A 136 5.19 -23.87 20.67
C ALA A 136 6.42 -23.70 19.77
N LEU A 137 6.89 -22.46 19.60
CA LEU A 137 8.07 -22.13 18.80
C LEU A 137 9.34 -22.77 19.38
N GLU A 138 9.56 -22.69 20.68
CA GLU A 138 10.68 -23.32 21.38
C GLU A 138 10.67 -24.85 21.22
N ASN A 139 9.51 -25.49 21.44
CA ASN A 139 9.37 -26.93 21.27
C ASN A 139 9.67 -27.39 19.84
N LEU A 140 9.26 -26.61 18.84
CA LEU A 140 9.55 -26.91 17.43
C LEU A 140 11.02 -26.67 17.07
N ALA A 141 11.64 -25.64 17.66
CA ALA A 141 13.08 -25.38 17.54
C ALA A 141 13.90 -26.57 17.99
N ASP A 142 13.60 -27.09 19.18
CA ASP A 142 14.27 -28.26 19.74
C ASP A 142 14.01 -29.52 18.90
N LYS A 143 12.75 -29.73 18.49
CA LYS A 143 12.35 -30.92 17.72
C LYS A 143 12.98 -30.98 16.33
N MET A 144 13.16 -29.83 15.67
CA MET A 144 13.61 -29.74 14.28
C MET A 144 15.05 -29.26 14.16
N SER A 145 15.74 -28.99 15.28
CA SER A 145 17.12 -28.49 15.33
C SER A 145 17.33 -27.20 14.52
N ILE A 146 16.33 -26.31 14.53
CA ILE A 146 16.40 -25.01 13.84
C ILE A 146 16.73 -23.93 14.87
N THR A 147 17.71 -23.08 14.57
CA THR A 147 18.13 -22.01 15.47
C THR A 147 17.06 -20.93 15.55
N THR A 148 16.62 -20.62 16.78
CA THR A 148 15.70 -19.54 17.06
C THR A 148 16.33 -18.44 17.91
N VAL A 149 15.88 -17.20 17.71
CA VAL A 149 16.28 -16.03 18.52
C VAL A 149 15.03 -15.27 18.96
N ASP A 150 14.78 -15.26 20.27
CA ASP A 150 13.77 -14.40 20.87
C ASP A 150 14.31 -12.99 21.11
N ILE A 151 13.81 -12.03 20.33
CA ILE A 151 14.27 -10.64 20.39
C ILE A 151 13.65 -9.89 21.57
N MET A 152 12.39 -10.18 21.91
CA MET A 152 11.64 -9.38 22.90
C MET A 152 11.58 -10.02 24.28
N GLY A 153 11.58 -11.34 24.38
CA GLY A 153 11.48 -12.07 25.64
C GLY A 153 12.45 -11.59 26.71
N PRO A 154 13.78 -11.61 26.45
CA PRO A 154 14.78 -11.18 27.43
C PRO A 154 14.58 -9.72 27.90
N MET A 155 14.12 -8.84 27.01
CA MET A 155 13.84 -7.44 27.34
C MET A 155 12.61 -7.32 28.24
N ILE A 156 11.53 -8.05 27.94
CA ILE A 156 10.31 -8.07 28.77
C ILE A 156 10.63 -8.59 30.17
N ASP A 157 11.36 -9.71 30.26
CA ASP A 157 11.72 -10.35 31.53
C ASP A 157 12.62 -9.43 32.38
N SER A 158 13.55 -8.73 31.73
CA SER A 158 14.40 -7.72 32.39
C SER A 158 13.59 -6.54 32.93
N VAL A 159 12.63 -6.02 32.17
CA VAL A 159 11.75 -4.92 32.63
C VAL A 159 10.88 -5.38 33.79
N GLN A 160 10.29 -6.58 33.72
CA GLN A 160 9.52 -7.14 34.81
C GLN A 160 10.35 -7.26 36.08
N THR A 161 11.60 -7.72 35.96
CA THR A 161 12.52 -7.85 37.10
C THR A 161 12.86 -6.50 37.73
N VAL A 162 13.14 -5.47 36.92
CA VAL A 162 13.51 -4.14 37.41
C VAL A 162 12.32 -3.36 37.99
N THR A 163 11.15 -3.49 37.37
CA THR A 163 9.97 -2.68 37.74
C THR A 163 9.03 -3.37 38.73
N GLY A 164 9.09 -4.71 38.82
CA GLY A 164 8.11 -5.52 39.55
C GLY A 164 6.73 -5.59 38.86
N PHE A 165 6.57 -5.00 37.67
CA PHE A 165 5.29 -4.99 36.96
C PHE A 165 5.08 -6.26 36.14
N ILE A 166 3.83 -6.71 36.11
CA ILE A 166 3.42 -7.86 35.31
C ILE A 166 3.22 -7.40 33.85
N PRO A 167 3.92 -8.00 32.87
CA PRO A 167 3.78 -7.63 31.48
C PRO A 167 2.38 -8.00 30.96
N LYS A 168 1.83 -7.15 30.10
CA LYS A 168 0.51 -7.40 29.50
C LYS A 168 0.52 -8.55 28.50
N LEU A 169 1.67 -8.83 27.88
CA LEU A 169 1.87 -9.87 26.86
C LEU A 169 0.81 -9.85 25.75
N LYS A 170 0.35 -8.64 25.37
CA LYS A 170 -0.60 -8.45 24.27
C LYS A 170 0.14 -8.00 23.02
N PRO A 171 0.00 -8.70 21.88
CA PRO A 171 0.54 -8.25 20.60
C PRO A 171 -0.03 -6.88 20.20
N GLY A 172 0.72 -6.12 19.40
CA GLY A 172 0.23 -4.89 18.77
C GLY A 172 0.01 -3.68 19.70
N LEU A 173 0.42 -3.73 20.97
CA LEU A 173 0.26 -2.61 21.90
C LEU A 173 1.00 -1.32 21.47
N ILE A 174 2.14 -1.45 20.78
CA ILE A 174 2.87 -0.29 20.24
C ILE A 174 2.01 0.44 19.20
N HIS A 175 1.38 -0.31 18.29
CA HIS A 175 0.52 0.26 17.25
C HIS A 175 -0.78 0.84 17.81
N GLN A 176 -1.34 0.25 18.89
CA GLN A 176 -2.50 0.83 19.58
C GLN A 176 -2.21 2.19 20.22
N LEU A 177 -0.94 2.48 20.57
CA LEU A 177 -0.52 3.73 21.18
C LEU A 177 -0.07 4.78 20.15
N ASP A 178 0.16 4.40 18.89
CA ASP A 178 0.64 5.32 17.87
C ASP A 178 -0.52 6.10 17.22
N GLN A 179 -0.90 7.21 17.86
CA GLN A 179 -1.86 8.16 17.32
C GLN A 179 -1.48 8.66 15.93
N GLU A 180 -0.19 8.71 15.60
CA GLU A 180 0.26 9.19 14.30
C GLU A 180 0.01 8.16 13.20
N TYR A 181 0.18 6.87 13.51
CA TYR A 181 -0.20 5.77 12.62
C TYR A 181 -1.71 5.78 12.36
N PHE A 182 -2.55 5.85 13.39
CA PHE A 182 -4.02 5.89 13.19
C PHE A 182 -4.47 7.12 12.40
N LYS A 183 -3.88 8.30 12.68
CA LYS A 183 -4.16 9.51 11.88
C LYS A 183 -3.78 9.32 10.41
N ARG A 184 -2.67 8.63 10.12
CA ARG A 184 -2.26 8.32 8.75
C ARG A 184 -3.24 7.35 8.08
N VAL A 185 -3.62 6.27 8.76
CA VAL A 185 -4.59 5.29 8.22
C VAL A 185 -5.93 5.96 7.95
N GLU A 186 -6.45 6.74 8.90
CA GLU A 186 -7.70 7.48 8.75
C GLU A 186 -7.63 8.48 7.58
N ALA A 187 -6.50 9.18 7.42
CA ALA A 187 -6.29 10.11 6.30
C ALA A 187 -6.26 9.38 4.94
N ILE A 188 -5.64 8.20 4.87
CA ILE A 188 -5.58 7.38 3.65
C ILE A 188 -6.97 6.85 3.29
N GLU A 189 -7.69 6.27 4.26
CA GLU A 189 -9.07 5.80 4.05
C GLU A 189 -9.98 6.93 3.59
N PHE A 190 -9.82 8.11 4.18
CA PHE A 190 -10.54 9.30 3.76
C PHE A 190 -10.20 9.68 2.31
N ALA A 191 -8.92 9.80 1.95
CA ALA A 191 -8.51 10.19 0.61
C ALA A 191 -8.99 9.21 -0.46
N VAL A 192 -8.93 7.90 -0.20
CA VAL A 192 -9.46 6.87 -1.11
C VAL A 192 -10.97 7.01 -1.27
N LYS A 193 -11.71 7.26 -0.18
CA LYS A 193 -13.17 7.39 -0.19
C LYS A 193 -13.66 8.65 -0.93
N TYR A 194 -12.88 9.73 -0.94
CA TYR A 194 -13.27 11.03 -1.49
C TYR A 194 -12.42 11.48 -2.69
N ASP A 195 -11.71 10.56 -3.35
CA ASP A 195 -10.88 10.85 -4.52
C ASP A 195 -11.70 11.23 -5.78
N ASP A 196 -12.92 10.72 -5.90
CA ASP A 196 -13.74 10.89 -7.11
C ASP A 196 -14.79 12.01 -6.99
N GLY A 197 -14.82 12.73 -5.87
CA GLY A 197 -15.73 13.85 -5.63
C GLY A 197 -17.22 13.48 -5.54
N LYS A 198 -17.57 12.19 -5.49
CA LYS A 198 -18.98 11.74 -5.52
C LYS A 198 -19.72 11.82 -4.18
N ASN A 199 -19.00 12.13 -3.10
CA ASN A 199 -19.58 12.13 -1.76
C ASN A 199 -19.42 13.50 -1.07
N PRO A 200 -20.39 14.42 -1.27
CA PRO A 200 -20.30 15.79 -0.76
C PRO A 200 -20.30 15.88 0.77
N ASN A 201 -20.90 14.90 1.46
CA ASN A 201 -20.99 14.86 2.93
C ASN A 201 -19.62 14.75 3.63
N GLY A 202 -18.57 14.32 2.93
CA GLY A 202 -17.22 14.27 3.48
C GLY A 202 -16.43 15.54 3.32
N LEU A 203 -16.85 16.46 2.43
CA LEU A 203 -16.03 17.61 2.04
C LEU A 203 -15.71 18.50 3.24
N LEU A 204 -16.72 18.78 4.08
CA LEU A 204 -16.57 19.58 5.31
C LEU A 204 -15.62 18.97 6.35
N LYS A 205 -15.36 17.65 6.27
CA LYS A 205 -14.45 16.92 7.16
C LYS A 205 -13.01 16.87 6.65
N ALA A 206 -12.76 17.35 5.43
CA ALA A 206 -11.44 17.37 4.85
C ALA A 206 -10.57 18.44 5.50
N ASP A 207 -9.31 18.09 5.74
CA ASP A 207 -8.27 19.07 6.09
C ASP A 207 -7.87 19.89 4.85
N ILE A 208 -7.90 19.24 3.67
CA ILE A 208 -7.48 19.81 2.39
C ILE A 208 -8.46 19.40 1.30
N VAL A 209 -8.92 20.36 0.50
CA VAL A 209 -9.74 20.10 -0.68
C VAL A 209 -8.99 20.55 -1.92
N LEU A 210 -8.69 19.61 -2.82
CA LEU A 210 -8.04 19.90 -4.09
C LEU A 210 -9.10 20.07 -5.18
N ILE A 211 -9.08 21.22 -5.86
CA ILE A 211 -10.02 21.51 -6.95
C ILE A 211 -9.27 21.77 -8.26
N GLY A 212 -9.85 21.37 -9.38
CA GLY A 212 -9.27 21.65 -10.70
C GLY A 212 -9.72 20.70 -11.78
N VAL A 213 -9.31 20.96 -13.03
CA VAL A 213 -9.71 20.18 -14.21
C VAL A 213 -9.15 18.76 -14.19
N SER A 214 -9.69 17.85 -15.00
CA SER A 214 -9.15 16.48 -15.12
C SER A 214 -7.66 16.50 -15.48
N ARG A 215 -6.88 15.59 -14.86
CA ARG A 215 -5.43 15.38 -15.07
C ARG A 215 -4.49 16.46 -14.50
N THR A 216 -4.93 17.22 -13.51
CA THR A 216 -4.07 18.10 -12.67
C THR A 216 -3.45 17.39 -11.47
N SER A 217 -3.15 16.08 -11.58
CA SER A 217 -2.51 15.27 -10.52
C SER A 217 -3.21 15.22 -9.15
N LYS A 218 -4.51 15.53 -9.08
CA LYS A 218 -5.30 15.48 -7.83
C LYS A 218 -5.20 14.15 -7.08
N THR A 219 -5.41 13.00 -7.75
CA THR A 219 -5.41 11.67 -7.10
C THR A 219 -4.05 11.27 -6.52
N PRO A 220 -2.93 11.37 -7.26
CA PRO A 220 -1.61 11.13 -6.65
C PRO A 220 -1.29 12.11 -5.51
N LEU A 221 -1.72 13.37 -5.64
CA LEU A 221 -1.43 14.41 -4.66
C LEU A 221 -2.24 14.23 -3.37
N SER A 222 -3.54 13.91 -3.46
CA SER A 222 -4.37 13.63 -2.28
C SER A 222 -3.85 12.42 -1.50
N MET A 223 -3.41 11.37 -2.20
CA MET A 223 -2.78 10.21 -1.56
C MET A 223 -1.47 10.59 -0.88
N TYR A 224 -0.62 11.39 -1.53
CA TYR A 224 0.61 11.86 -0.90
C TYR A 224 0.35 12.70 0.36
N LEU A 225 -0.64 13.60 0.32
CA LEU A 225 -1.07 14.39 1.47
C LEU A 225 -1.62 13.50 2.60
N ALA A 226 -2.34 12.42 2.26
CA ALA A 226 -2.80 11.44 3.23
C ALA A 226 -1.66 10.68 3.92
N HIS A 227 -0.59 10.35 3.20
CA HIS A 227 0.64 9.82 3.80
C HIS A 227 1.29 10.82 4.78
N LYS A 228 1.08 12.13 4.56
CA LYS A 228 1.46 13.21 5.49
C LYS A 228 0.40 13.50 6.56
N ARG A 229 -0.59 12.62 6.73
CA ARG A 229 -1.64 12.63 7.76
C ARG A 229 -2.71 13.72 7.57
N PHE A 230 -2.94 14.17 6.35
CA PHE A 230 -4.01 15.10 6.01
C PHE A 230 -5.18 14.40 5.33
N LYS A 231 -6.40 14.64 5.80
CA LYS A 231 -7.63 14.19 5.14
C LYS A 231 -7.85 15.03 3.88
N ALA A 232 -7.37 14.53 2.74
CA ALA A 232 -7.50 15.19 1.46
C ALA A 232 -8.74 14.71 0.69
N ALA A 233 -9.50 15.63 0.10
CA ALA A 233 -10.63 15.33 -0.79
C ALA A 233 -10.42 16.00 -2.15
N ASN A 234 -10.94 15.39 -3.22
CA ASN A 234 -10.78 15.89 -4.58
C ASN A 234 -12.14 16.29 -5.14
N VAL A 235 -12.24 17.52 -5.67
CA VAL A 235 -13.45 17.99 -6.37
C VAL A 235 -13.07 18.36 -7.80
N PRO A 236 -13.58 17.63 -8.81
CA PRO A 236 -13.34 17.98 -10.19
C PRO A 236 -14.10 19.27 -10.56
N LEU A 237 -13.45 20.16 -11.31
CA LEU A 237 -14.10 21.33 -11.90
C LEU A 237 -14.29 21.09 -13.39
N VAL A 238 -15.54 20.99 -13.81
CA VAL A 238 -15.95 20.69 -15.18
C VAL A 238 -17.18 21.55 -15.51
N PRO A 239 -17.24 22.27 -16.64
CA PRO A 239 -18.32 23.22 -16.95
C PRO A 239 -19.75 22.65 -16.84
N GLU A 240 -19.92 21.37 -17.16
CA GLU A 240 -21.22 20.68 -17.18
C GLU A 240 -21.76 20.33 -15.78
N ILE A 241 -20.93 20.39 -14.74
CA ILE A 241 -21.29 19.95 -13.39
C ILE A 241 -21.09 21.12 -12.43
N CYS A 242 -22.18 21.54 -11.78
CA CYS A 242 -22.10 22.55 -10.73
C CYS A 242 -21.27 22.03 -9.55
N PRO A 243 -20.32 22.81 -9.02
CA PRO A 243 -19.57 22.42 -7.83
C PRO A 243 -20.51 22.26 -6.63
N PRO A 244 -20.20 21.34 -5.70
CA PRO A 244 -21.00 21.14 -4.50
C PRO A 244 -21.10 22.45 -3.67
N PRO A 245 -22.28 22.83 -3.15
CA PRO A 245 -22.46 24.04 -2.34
C PRO A 245 -21.51 24.12 -1.14
N GLU A 246 -21.21 22.98 -0.54
CA GLU A 246 -20.31 22.84 0.60
C GLU A 246 -18.91 23.43 0.30
N LEU A 247 -18.48 23.42 -0.97
CA LEU A 247 -17.21 24.02 -1.39
C LEU A 247 -17.17 25.55 -1.16
N PHE A 248 -18.32 26.22 -1.21
CA PHE A 248 -18.44 27.67 -0.99
C PHE A 248 -18.67 28.03 0.49
N GLU A 249 -19.06 27.07 1.31
CA GLU A 249 -19.27 27.25 2.75
C GLU A 249 -17.99 26.99 3.57
N MET A 250 -17.03 26.26 2.99
CA MET A 250 -15.77 25.94 3.63
C MET A 250 -14.81 27.14 3.68
N PRO A 251 -13.94 27.18 4.71
CA PRO A 251 -12.82 28.12 4.74
C PRO A 251 -11.95 27.99 3.49
N SER A 252 -11.75 29.11 2.78
CA SER A 252 -11.02 29.14 1.51
C SER A 252 -9.53 28.81 1.65
N ASP A 253 -9.01 28.83 2.87
CA ASP A 253 -7.64 28.41 3.23
C ASP A 253 -7.45 26.89 3.30
N ARG A 254 -8.53 26.11 3.34
CA ARG A 254 -8.50 24.63 3.22
C ARG A 254 -8.65 24.14 1.78
N ILE A 255 -8.99 25.04 0.86
CA ILE A 255 -9.23 24.72 -0.54
C ILE A 255 -8.00 25.14 -1.34
N VAL A 256 -7.52 24.29 -2.24
CA VAL A 256 -6.42 24.61 -3.15
C VAL A 256 -6.81 24.29 -4.58
N GLY A 257 -6.75 25.32 -5.44
CA GLY A 257 -6.92 25.18 -6.88
C GLY A 257 -5.64 24.70 -7.56
N LEU A 258 -5.75 23.67 -8.40
CA LEU A 258 -4.65 23.17 -9.21
C LEU A 258 -4.90 23.50 -10.68
N VAL A 259 -3.94 24.16 -11.30
CA VAL A 259 -3.96 24.49 -12.73
C VAL A 259 -2.74 23.90 -13.43
N LEU A 260 -2.86 23.68 -14.73
CA LEU A 260 -1.80 23.19 -15.59
C LEU A 260 -1.78 24.01 -16.88
N ASN A 261 -0.60 24.11 -17.50
CA ASN A 261 -0.45 24.66 -18.82
C ASN A 261 -1.31 23.87 -19.84
N PRO A 262 -2.07 24.54 -20.72
CA PRO A 262 -2.94 23.88 -21.70
C PRO A 262 -2.23 22.87 -22.61
N LEU A 263 -1.01 23.18 -23.06
CA LEU A 263 -0.24 22.30 -23.95
C LEU A 263 0.17 21.03 -23.23
N LYS A 264 0.70 21.16 -22.01
CA LYS A 264 1.07 20.02 -21.18
C LYS A 264 -0.15 19.17 -20.78
N LEU A 265 -1.30 19.82 -20.59
CA LEU A 265 -2.54 19.13 -20.28
C LEU A 265 -3.02 18.30 -21.47
N ASN A 266 -2.89 18.85 -22.68
CA ASN A 266 -3.17 18.13 -23.92
C ASN A 266 -2.25 16.90 -24.04
N GLU A 267 -0.94 17.06 -23.88
CA GLU A 267 0.02 15.95 -23.91
C GLU A 267 -0.37 14.80 -22.97
N ILE A 268 -0.69 15.11 -21.71
CA ILE A 268 -1.11 14.12 -20.71
C ILE A 268 -2.43 13.44 -21.10
N ARG A 269 -3.38 14.19 -21.68
CA ARG A 269 -4.68 13.63 -22.13
C ARG A 269 -4.51 12.75 -23.36
N ALA A 270 -3.70 13.16 -24.33
CA ALA A 270 -3.39 12.40 -25.52
C ALA A 270 -2.73 11.05 -25.17
N GLU A 271 -1.76 11.07 -24.25
CA GLU A 271 -1.10 9.85 -23.79
C GLU A 271 -2.07 8.91 -23.06
N ARG A 272 -2.97 9.45 -22.23
CA ARG A 272 -4.01 8.64 -21.58
C ARG A 272 -4.92 7.95 -22.60
N LEU A 273 -5.35 8.67 -23.64
CA LEU A 273 -6.20 8.12 -24.70
C LEU A 273 -5.47 7.00 -25.45
N ARG A 274 -4.18 7.19 -25.74
CA ARG A 274 -3.31 6.17 -26.37
C ARG A 274 -3.23 4.89 -25.54
N ILE A 275 -2.99 5.00 -24.23
CA ILE A 275 -2.95 3.85 -23.31
C ILE A 275 -4.30 3.13 -23.25
N MET A 276 -5.41 3.88 -23.38
CA MET A 276 -6.77 3.33 -23.41
C MET A 276 -7.18 2.74 -24.78
N GLY A 277 -6.31 2.77 -25.78
CA GLY A 277 -6.61 2.26 -27.13
C GLY A 277 -7.62 3.13 -27.90
N LEU A 278 -7.81 4.39 -27.50
CA LEU A 278 -8.71 5.33 -28.15
C LEU A 278 -7.94 6.21 -29.15
N ALA A 279 -8.57 6.53 -30.28
CA ALA A 279 -7.93 7.31 -31.34
C ALA A 279 -7.64 8.77 -30.89
N PRO A 280 -6.47 9.34 -31.27
CA PRO A 280 -6.18 10.75 -31.05
C PRO A 280 -7.13 11.59 -31.91
N GLY A 281 -8.09 12.28 -31.29
CA GLY A 281 -9.13 13.03 -31.99
C GLY A 281 -10.49 13.11 -31.27
N ALA A 282 -10.66 12.39 -30.15
CA ALA A 282 -11.83 12.60 -29.29
C ALA A 282 -11.85 14.04 -28.76
N SER A 283 -13.02 14.69 -28.78
CA SER A 283 -13.31 16.05 -28.26
C SER A 283 -12.63 16.39 -26.92
N TYR A 284 -12.35 15.36 -26.11
CA TYR A 284 -11.62 15.39 -24.85
C TYR A 284 -10.19 16.01 -24.87
N ALA A 285 -9.52 16.02 -26.02
CA ALA A 285 -8.14 16.56 -26.19
C ALA A 285 -8.07 17.79 -27.09
N ALA A 286 -9.21 18.37 -27.50
CA ALA A 286 -9.23 19.60 -28.27
C ALA A 286 -8.71 20.78 -27.40
N VAL A 287 -7.77 21.55 -27.94
CA VAL A 287 -7.13 22.66 -27.22
C VAL A 287 -8.17 23.70 -26.78
N ASP A 288 -9.14 24.00 -27.62
CA ASP A 288 -10.22 24.96 -27.31
C ASP A 288 -11.05 24.52 -26.11
N ARG A 289 -11.35 23.22 -26.02
CA ARG A 289 -12.07 22.64 -24.89
C ARG A 289 -11.25 22.70 -23.59
N ILE A 290 -9.95 22.46 -23.68
CA ILE A 290 -9.04 22.60 -22.53
C ILE A 290 -9.02 24.06 -22.03
N ILE A 291 -9.00 25.03 -22.95
CA ILE A 291 -9.03 26.45 -22.60
C ILE A 291 -10.36 26.81 -21.91
N GLU A 292 -11.49 26.33 -22.43
CA GLU A 292 -12.81 26.50 -21.81
C GLU A 292 -12.84 25.95 -20.37
N GLU A 293 -12.42 24.69 -20.17
CA GLU A 293 -12.39 24.04 -18.87
C GLU A 293 -11.48 24.77 -17.87
N LEU A 294 -10.31 25.23 -18.31
CA LEU A 294 -9.37 25.98 -17.47
C LEU A 294 -9.93 27.35 -17.11
N SER A 295 -10.59 28.03 -18.05
CA SER A 295 -11.25 29.32 -17.80
C SER A 295 -12.38 29.18 -16.78
N TYR A 296 -13.23 28.17 -16.96
CA TYR A 296 -14.29 27.82 -16.01
C TYR A 296 -13.70 27.53 -14.61
N ALA A 297 -12.70 26.66 -14.53
CA ALA A 297 -12.07 26.29 -13.26
C ALA A 297 -11.47 27.50 -12.55
N ARG A 298 -10.78 28.40 -13.26
CA ARG A 298 -10.26 29.65 -12.70
C ARG A 298 -11.36 30.56 -12.19
N SER A 299 -12.49 30.68 -12.89
CA SER A 299 -13.61 31.51 -12.43
C SER A 299 -14.19 31.00 -11.10
N VAL A 300 -14.32 29.68 -10.95
CA VAL A 300 -14.75 29.04 -9.69
C VAL A 300 -13.72 29.26 -8.57
N MET A 301 -12.44 29.03 -8.83
CA MET A 301 -11.36 29.26 -7.86
C MET A 301 -11.32 30.72 -7.38
N ASN A 302 -11.46 31.67 -8.30
CA ASN A 302 -11.49 33.11 -7.98
C ASN A 302 -12.72 33.48 -7.14
N LYS A 303 -13.88 32.88 -7.42
CA LYS A 303 -15.11 33.08 -6.64
C LYS A 303 -14.96 32.57 -5.19
N ILE A 304 -14.24 31.46 -4.99
CA ILE A 304 -13.94 30.92 -3.66
C ILE A 304 -12.86 31.75 -2.95
N GLY A 305 -11.94 32.36 -3.70
CA GLY A 305 -10.79 33.08 -3.15
C GLY A 305 -9.70 32.14 -2.59
N CYS A 306 -9.62 30.91 -3.12
CA CYS A 306 -8.64 29.92 -2.69
C CYS A 306 -7.26 30.15 -3.35
N PRO A 307 -6.16 29.74 -2.71
CA PRO A 307 -4.84 29.66 -3.34
C PRO A 307 -4.86 28.80 -4.61
N ILE A 308 -4.16 29.26 -5.66
CA ILE A 308 -4.04 28.55 -6.94
C ILE A 308 -2.57 28.18 -7.17
N ILE A 309 -2.30 26.90 -7.41
CA ILE A 309 -0.96 26.37 -7.68
C ILE A 309 -0.89 25.86 -9.12
N ASP A 310 0.10 26.35 -9.86
CA ASP A 310 0.48 25.78 -11.15
C ASP A 310 1.37 24.56 -10.93
N VAL A 311 0.86 23.39 -11.35
CA VAL A 311 1.55 22.09 -11.19
C VAL A 311 2.25 21.64 -12.47
N SER A 312 2.37 22.52 -13.48
CA SER A 312 2.91 22.18 -14.79
C SER A 312 4.27 21.51 -14.71
N ASN A 313 5.22 22.07 -13.97
CA ASN A 313 6.60 21.56 -13.92
C ASN A 313 7.03 21.18 -12.50
N LYS A 314 6.07 20.84 -11.64
CA LYS A 314 6.33 20.50 -10.24
C LYS A 314 6.18 19.01 -9.99
N ALA A 315 7.06 18.48 -9.14
CA ALA A 315 6.90 17.15 -8.59
C ALA A 315 5.69 17.09 -7.63
N ILE A 316 5.18 15.89 -7.37
CA ILE A 316 4.08 15.69 -6.42
C ILE A 316 4.52 16.11 -5.02
N GLU A 317 5.75 15.76 -4.62
CA GLU A 317 6.31 16.12 -3.31
C GLU A 317 6.41 17.64 -3.13
N GLU A 318 6.91 18.35 -4.15
CA GLU A 318 7.07 19.80 -4.12
C GLU A 318 5.70 20.51 -4.02
N THR A 319 4.73 20.05 -4.80
CA THR A 319 3.37 20.58 -4.78
C THR A 319 2.72 20.32 -3.42
N ALA A 320 2.87 19.11 -2.86
CA ALA A 320 2.33 18.76 -1.56
C ALA A 320 2.92 19.62 -0.44
N ASN A 321 4.23 19.83 -0.44
CA ASN A 321 4.89 20.68 0.55
C ASN A 321 4.39 22.13 0.46
N SER A 322 4.24 22.67 -0.75
CA SER A 322 3.67 24.02 -0.96
C SER A 322 2.26 24.14 -0.38
N ILE A 323 1.42 23.12 -0.58
CA ILE A 323 0.05 23.07 -0.02
C ILE A 323 0.07 23.04 1.50
N ILE A 324 0.90 22.18 2.09
CA ILE A 324 1.02 22.05 3.54
C ILE A 324 1.47 23.37 4.16
N GLU A 325 2.39 24.07 3.52
CA GLU A 325 2.91 25.36 3.98
C GLU A 325 1.84 26.46 3.95
N ILE A 326 1.06 26.54 2.87
CA ILE A 326 -0.09 27.44 2.75
C ILE A 326 -1.07 27.22 3.90
N ILE A 327 -1.43 25.95 4.16
CA ILE A 327 -2.41 25.60 5.19
C ILE A 327 -1.89 25.85 6.60
N ARG A 328 -0.60 25.62 6.85
CA ARG A 328 0.03 25.90 8.15
C ARG A 328 0.19 27.39 8.43
N SER A 329 0.48 28.19 7.41
CA SER A 329 0.68 29.64 7.56
C SER A 329 -0.58 30.42 7.97
N LYS A 330 -1.76 29.81 7.80
CA LYS A 330 -3.07 30.42 8.06
C LYS A 330 -3.78 29.85 9.30
N ARG A 331 -3.19 28.85 9.96
CA ARG A 331 -3.62 28.34 11.28
C ARG A 331 -2.90 29.07 12.39
#